data_AF-A0A0D9WBY5-F1
#
_entry.id   AF-A0A0D9WBY5-F1
#
_cell.length_a   1.000
_cell.length_b   1.000
_cell.length_c   1.000
_cell.angle_alpha   90.00
_cell.angle_beta   90.00
_cell.angle_gamma   90.00
#
_symmetry.space_group_name_H-M   'P 1'
#
loop_
_entity.id
_entity.type
_entity.pdbx_description
1 polymer ?
#
loop_
_entity_poly.entity_id
_entity_poly.type
_entity_poly.pdbx_seq_one_letter_code
_entity_poly.pdbx_strand_id
1 'polypeptide(L)'
;MTQGELGGLKLELQNLEIHAVEALSNKVSRESECQLAKETISSTTAIYEKLKSLVTDNRNKRDQRTTVISNHLEAVEALEAKCKEDETHWKSIEEAVLWYSKFLGFQVVGGEGVKFIFNKVDLENPDKEYSVTLKLDKDRYTLLQCYPSIKDCEELMKDLNLTNDLFKFVRTVRQRFQAEAANVIVLVPLDSRIENVPDKSLSRGKNKTQGRPSKRRAAALSAASPGDVGIR
;
A
#
# COMPACT_ATOMS: atom_id res chain seq x y z
N MET A 1 116.29 -8.50 -25.43
CA MET A 1 115.26 -7.55 -24.94
C MET A 1 115.98 -6.36 -24.35
N THR A 2 115.72 -5.17 -24.87
CA THR A 2 116.32 -3.92 -24.39
C THR A 2 115.48 -3.36 -23.24
N GLN A 3 116.10 -2.63 -22.32
CA GLN A 3 115.46 -2.07 -21.11
C GLN A 3 114.23 -1.18 -21.41
N GLY A 4 114.11 -0.65 -22.63
CA GLY A 4 112.95 0.15 -23.09
C GLY A 4 111.70 -0.67 -23.45
N GLU A 5 111.86 -1.88 -24.01
CA GLU A 5 110.73 -2.77 -24.37
C GLU A 5 110.01 -3.29 -23.11
N LEU A 6 110.80 -3.60 -22.06
CA LEU A 6 110.27 -4.03 -20.76
C LEU A 6 109.50 -2.90 -20.06
N GLY A 7 109.94 -1.66 -20.21
CA GLY A 7 109.26 -0.47 -19.68
C GLY A 7 107.91 -0.21 -20.37
N GLY A 8 107.84 -0.39 -21.69
CA GLY A 8 106.61 -0.28 -22.47
C GLY A 8 105.57 -1.33 -22.08
N LEU A 9 105.97 -2.60 -22.01
CA LEU A 9 105.08 -3.69 -21.57
C LEU A 9 104.56 -3.48 -20.14
N LYS A 10 105.36 -2.90 -19.25
CA LYS A 10 104.94 -2.60 -17.86
C LYS A 10 103.86 -1.52 -17.80
N LEU A 11 103.97 -0.49 -18.63
CA LEU A 11 102.96 0.57 -18.77
C LEU A 11 101.65 0.02 -19.35
N GLU A 12 101.76 -0.84 -20.37
CA GLU A 12 100.61 -1.48 -21.00
C GLU A 12 99.87 -2.39 -20.02
N LEU A 13 100.61 -3.13 -19.21
CA LEU A 13 100.06 -4.01 -18.17
C LEU A 13 99.34 -3.21 -17.07
N GLN A 14 99.92 -2.10 -16.61
CA GLN A 14 99.25 -1.20 -15.66
C GLN A 14 97.98 -0.59 -16.25
N ASN A 15 98.00 -0.23 -17.54
CA ASN A 15 96.83 0.37 -18.20
C ASN A 15 95.69 -0.64 -18.40
N LEU A 16 96.03 -1.87 -18.77
CA LEU A 16 95.10 -3.00 -18.82
C LEU A 16 94.51 -3.32 -17.44
N GLU A 17 95.31 -3.24 -16.38
CA GLU A 17 94.87 -3.46 -15.01
C GLU A 17 93.86 -2.40 -14.55
N ILE A 18 94.11 -1.11 -14.84
CA ILE A 18 93.16 -0.01 -14.54
C ILE A 18 91.84 -0.23 -15.28
N HIS A 19 91.89 -0.53 -16.57
CA HIS A 19 90.68 -0.81 -17.36
C HIS A 19 89.91 -2.03 -16.86
N ALA A 20 90.61 -3.08 -16.45
CA ALA A 20 90.00 -4.27 -15.88
C ALA A 20 89.27 -3.95 -14.56
N VAL A 21 89.88 -3.15 -13.69
CA VAL A 21 89.29 -2.70 -12.42
C VAL A 21 88.05 -1.83 -12.67
N GLU A 22 88.10 -0.87 -13.60
CA GLU A 22 86.94 -0.06 -13.97
C GLU A 22 85.80 -0.89 -14.58
N ALA A 23 86.13 -1.84 -15.45
CA ALA A 23 85.14 -2.74 -16.05
C ALA A 23 84.47 -3.62 -14.98
N LEU A 24 85.24 -4.12 -13.99
CA LEU A 24 84.73 -4.88 -12.87
C LEU A 24 83.79 -4.04 -11.99
N SER A 25 84.18 -2.82 -11.66
CA SER A 25 83.34 -1.88 -10.90
C SER A 25 82.02 -1.59 -11.61
N ASN A 26 82.07 -1.27 -12.91
CA ASN A 26 80.88 -1.03 -13.74
C ASN A 26 79.98 -2.28 -13.82
N LYS A 27 80.56 -3.47 -13.91
CA LYS A 27 79.80 -4.73 -13.93
C LYS A 27 79.06 -4.94 -12.60
N VAL A 28 79.73 -4.77 -11.47
CA VAL A 28 79.14 -4.93 -10.13
C VAL A 28 78.00 -3.91 -9.91
N SER A 29 78.18 -2.67 -10.36
CA SER A 29 77.13 -1.63 -10.31
C SER A 29 75.91 -2.01 -11.15
N ARG A 30 76.12 -2.51 -12.37
CA ARG A 30 75.01 -2.96 -13.23
C ARG A 30 74.29 -4.19 -12.69
N GLU A 31 75.02 -5.11 -12.08
CA GLU A 31 74.45 -6.32 -11.51
C GLU A 31 73.57 -6.01 -10.29
N SER A 32 73.97 -5.05 -9.45
CA SER A 32 73.13 -4.57 -8.33
C SER A 32 71.88 -3.82 -8.81
N GLU A 33 71.99 -2.95 -9.82
CA GLU A 33 70.84 -2.30 -10.47
C GLU A 33 69.85 -3.32 -11.06
N CYS A 34 70.37 -4.36 -11.73
CA CYS A 34 69.54 -5.41 -12.32
C CYS A 34 68.79 -6.21 -11.25
N GLN A 35 69.44 -6.50 -10.13
CA GLN A 35 68.82 -7.17 -8.99
C GLN A 35 67.71 -6.31 -8.36
N LEU A 36 67.95 -5.02 -8.15
CA LEU A 36 66.94 -4.08 -7.65
C LEU A 36 65.73 -3.96 -8.60
N ALA A 37 65.97 -3.92 -9.91
CA ALA A 37 64.90 -3.90 -10.90
C ALA A 37 64.05 -5.18 -10.83
N LYS A 38 64.69 -6.35 -10.67
CA LYS A 38 63.99 -7.64 -10.55
C LYS A 38 63.12 -7.73 -9.28
N GLU A 39 63.63 -7.25 -8.16
CA GLU A 39 62.88 -7.17 -6.90
C GLU A 39 61.70 -6.20 -7.02
N THR A 40 61.92 -5.05 -7.64
CA THR A 40 60.85 -4.07 -7.91
C THR A 40 59.76 -4.67 -8.79
N ILE A 41 60.12 -5.34 -9.89
CA ILE A 41 59.16 -6.02 -10.77
C ILE A 41 58.39 -7.10 -10.01
N SER A 42 59.07 -7.92 -9.19
CA SER A 42 58.41 -8.95 -8.38
C SER A 42 57.43 -8.33 -7.37
N SER A 43 57.81 -7.22 -6.73
CA SER A 43 56.94 -6.50 -5.81
C SER A 43 55.72 -5.89 -6.52
N THR A 44 55.93 -5.21 -7.64
CA THR A 44 54.84 -4.58 -8.42
C THR A 44 53.87 -5.62 -8.99
N THR A 45 54.36 -6.76 -9.49
CA THR A 45 53.51 -7.84 -9.98
C THR A 45 52.66 -8.46 -8.87
N ALA A 46 53.22 -8.65 -7.67
CA ALA A 46 52.46 -9.12 -6.51
C ALA A 46 51.36 -8.13 -6.10
N ILE A 47 51.63 -6.82 -6.15
CA ILE A 47 50.62 -5.79 -5.89
C ILE A 47 49.53 -5.79 -6.97
N TYR A 48 49.92 -5.92 -8.24
CA TYR A 48 48.98 -5.98 -9.36
C TYR A 48 48.00 -7.14 -9.22
N GLU A 49 48.47 -8.35 -8.89
CA GLU A 49 47.58 -9.50 -8.72
C GLU A 49 46.63 -9.33 -7.52
N LYS A 50 47.09 -8.72 -6.41
CA LYS A 50 46.22 -8.37 -5.28
C LYS A 50 45.14 -7.35 -5.65
N LEU A 51 45.51 -6.32 -6.43
CA LEU A 51 44.55 -5.32 -6.91
C LEU A 51 43.53 -5.94 -7.85
N LYS A 52 43.99 -6.81 -8.76
CA LYS A 52 43.15 -7.54 -9.69
C LYS A 52 42.12 -8.41 -8.97
N SER A 53 42.53 -9.17 -7.96
CA SER A 53 41.61 -9.99 -7.15
C SER A 53 40.60 -9.13 -6.38
N LEU A 54 41.03 -7.99 -5.84
CA LEU A 54 40.15 -7.06 -5.14
C LEU A 54 39.10 -6.45 -6.08
N VAL A 55 39.48 -6.13 -7.32
CA VAL A 55 38.56 -5.60 -8.34
C VAL A 55 37.54 -6.66 -8.74
N THR A 56 37.95 -7.91 -8.94
CA THR A 56 37.01 -9.00 -9.26
C THR A 56 36.04 -9.27 -8.12
N ASP A 57 36.51 -9.28 -6.88
CA ASP A 57 35.65 -9.49 -5.71
C ASP A 57 34.63 -8.36 -5.54
N ASN A 58 35.04 -7.10 -5.73
CA ASN A 58 34.12 -5.98 -5.67
C ASN A 58 33.08 -6.03 -6.79
N ARG A 59 33.48 -6.44 -8.00
CA ARG A 59 32.56 -6.64 -9.11
C ARG A 59 31.51 -7.71 -8.77
N ASN A 60 31.95 -8.86 -8.25
CA ASN A 60 31.06 -9.94 -7.84
C ASN A 60 30.07 -9.47 -6.75
N LYS A 61 30.56 -8.74 -5.73
CA LYS A 61 29.71 -8.18 -4.66
C LYS A 61 28.68 -7.18 -5.21
N ARG A 62 29.09 -6.32 -6.15
CA ARG A 62 28.18 -5.36 -6.80
C ARG A 62 27.10 -6.11 -7.58
N ASP A 63 27.49 -7.07 -8.41
CA ASP A 63 26.57 -7.81 -9.28
C ASP A 63 25.58 -8.64 -8.42
N GLN A 64 26.03 -9.20 -7.30
CA GLN A 64 25.15 -9.85 -6.31
C GLN A 64 24.13 -8.87 -5.71
N ARG A 65 24.56 -7.67 -5.32
CA ARG A 65 23.66 -6.64 -4.77
C ARG A 65 22.65 -6.18 -5.82
N THR A 66 23.07 -5.97 -7.06
CA THR A 66 22.17 -5.62 -8.17
C THR A 66 21.08 -6.68 -8.35
N THR A 67 21.45 -7.96 -8.27
CA THR A 67 20.48 -9.08 -8.37
C THR A 67 19.48 -9.05 -7.21
N VAL A 68 19.95 -8.88 -5.98
CA VAL A 68 19.07 -8.78 -4.80
C VAL A 68 18.11 -7.60 -4.90
N ILE A 69 18.61 -6.43 -5.32
CA ILE A 69 17.79 -5.23 -5.51
C ILE A 69 16.73 -5.46 -6.58
N SER A 70 17.09 -6.09 -7.71
CA SER A 70 16.15 -6.42 -8.78
C SER A 70 15.03 -7.34 -8.28
N ASN A 71 15.38 -8.39 -7.55
CA ASN A 71 14.39 -9.33 -7.00
C ASN A 71 13.46 -8.65 -5.98
N HIS A 72 13.99 -7.73 -5.16
CA HIS A 72 13.16 -6.97 -4.21
C HIS A 72 12.25 -5.98 -4.93
N LEU A 73 12.72 -5.34 -6.00
CA LEU A 73 11.90 -4.43 -6.80
C LEU A 73 10.71 -5.17 -7.42
N GLU A 74 10.95 -6.34 -8.02
CA GLU A 74 9.89 -7.19 -8.57
C GLU A 74 8.89 -7.64 -7.51
N ALA A 75 9.37 -8.02 -6.32
CA ALA A 75 8.50 -8.38 -5.20
C ALA A 75 7.64 -7.21 -4.71
N VAL A 76 8.20 -5.99 -4.67
CA VAL A 76 7.47 -4.77 -4.29
C VAL A 76 6.39 -4.45 -5.34
N GLU A 77 6.73 -4.51 -6.63
CA GLU A 77 5.75 -4.27 -7.71
C GLU A 77 4.59 -5.28 -7.66
N ALA A 78 4.89 -6.56 -7.42
CA ALA A 78 3.87 -7.60 -7.24
C ALA A 78 2.96 -7.34 -6.03
N LEU A 79 3.54 -6.89 -4.91
CA LEU A 79 2.77 -6.52 -3.72
C LEU A 79 1.90 -5.29 -3.95
N GLU A 80 2.41 -4.27 -4.65
CA GLU A 80 1.62 -3.09 -4.99
C GLU A 80 0.43 -3.41 -5.90
N ALA A 81 0.62 -4.29 -6.89
CA ALA A 81 -0.47 -4.75 -7.74
C ALA A 81 -1.56 -5.46 -6.92
N LYS A 82 -1.16 -6.36 -6.01
CA LYS A 82 -2.06 -7.03 -5.06
C LYS A 82 -2.84 -6.04 -4.20
N CYS A 83 -2.17 -5.06 -3.61
CA CYS A 83 -2.81 -4.04 -2.78
C CYS A 83 -3.86 -3.23 -3.56
N LYS A 84 -3.60 -2.91 -4.83
CA LYS A 84 -4.56 -2.21 -5.69
C LYS A 84 -5.79 -3.07 -5.99
N GLU A 85 -5.59 -4.35 -6.28
CA GLU A 85 -6.70 -5.30 -6.44
C GLU A 85 -7.54 -5.37 -5.16
N ASP A 86 -6.90 -5.53 -3.99
CA ASP A 86 -7.57 -5.58 -2.69
C ASP A 86 -8.34 -4.29 -2.39
N GLU A 87 -7.79 -3.11 -2.71
CA GLU A 87 -8.46 -1.82 -2.53
C GLU A 87 -9.73 -1.72 -3.39
N THR A 88 -9.67 -2.15 -4.65
CA THR A 88 -10.85 -2.14 -5.53
C THR A 88 -11.93 -3.11 -5.06
N HIS A 89 -11.55 -4.31 -4.62
CA HIS A 89 -12.48 -5.28 -4.05
C HIS A 89 -13.13 -4.75 -2.77
N TRP A 90 -12.36 -4.12 -1.89
CA TRP A 90 -12.87 -3.52 -0.65
C TRP A 90 -13.88 -2.41 -0.94
N LYS A 91 -13.60 -1.51 -1.88
CA LYS A 91 -14.55 -0.46 -2.31
C LYS A 91 -15.87 -1.05 -2.80
N SER A 92 -15.82 -2.15 -3.57
CA SER A 92 -17.03 -2.84 -4.03
C SER A 92 -17.84 -3.43 -2.87
N ILE A 93 -17.17 -3.98 -1.85
CA ILE A 93 -17.83 -4.46 -0.63
C ILE A 93 -18.47 -3.30 0.14
N GLU A 94 -17.76 -2.18 0.32
CA GLU A 94 -18.30 -1.00 1.00
C GLU A 94 -19.53 -0.43 0.28
N GLU A 95 -19.47 -0.31 -1.05
CA GLU A 95 -20.60 0.11 -1.88
C GLU A 95 -21.79 -0.85 -1.72
N ALA A 96 -21.55 -2.16 -1.72
CA ALA A 96 -22.59 -3.16 -1.50
C ALA A 96 -23.21 -3.04 -0.09
N VAL A 97 -22.38 -2.90 0.95
CA VAL A 97 -22.85 -2.71 2.34
C VAL A 97 -23.70 -1.44 2.45
N LEU A 98 -23.26 -0.33 1.87
CA LEU A 98 -24.03 0.93 1.82
C LEU A 98 -25.34 0.74 1.06
N TRP A 99 -25.33 0.00 -0.06
CA TRP A 99 -26.52 -0.29 -0.84
C TRP A 99 -27.53 -1.12 -0.04
N TYR A 100 -27.08 -2.21 0.61
CA TYR A 100 -27.95 -3.06 1.43
C TYR A 100 -28.52 -2.31 2.64
N SER A 101 -27.71 -1.49 3.31
CA SER A 101 -28.17 -0.63 4.40
C SER A 101 -29.19 0.39 3.88
N LYS A 102 -28.91 1.08 2.77
CA LYS A 102 -29.77 2.12 2.23
C LYS A 102 -31.08 1.59 1.66
N PHE A 103 -31.08 0.50 0.90
CA PHE A 103 -32.28 0.05 0.17
C PHE A 103 -33.04 -1.05 0.90
N LEU A 104 -32.34 -2.01 1.51
CA LEU A 104 -33.00 -3.06 2.28
C LEU A 104 -33.19 -2.66 3.74
N GLY A 105 -32.49 -1.65 4.23
CA GLY A 105 -32.49 -1.38 5.66
C GLY A 105 -31.86 -2.50 6.45
N PHE A 106 -30.82 -3.13 5.91
CA PHE A 106 -30.21 -4.33 6.47
C PHE A 106 -28.72 -4.09 6.74
N GLN A 107 -28.30 -4.39 7.96
CA GLN A 107 -26.92 -4.22 8.41
C GLN A 107 -26.49 -5.46 9.20
N VAL A 108 -25.20 -5.79 9.12
CA VAL A 108 -24.59 -6.89 9.86
C VAL A 108 -23.40 -6.33 10.62
N VAL A 109 -23.38 -6.55 11.94
CA VAL A 109 -22.32 -6.05 12.84
C VAL A 109 -21.71 -7.24 13.59
N GLY A 110 -20.38 -7.32 13.59
CA GLY A 110 -19.63 -8.30 14.37
C GLY A 110 -19.37 -7.83 15.81
N GLY A 111 -19.21 -8.79 16.72
CA GLY A 111 -18.94 -8.57 18.15
C GLY A 111 -18.83 -9.91 18.88
N GLU A 112 -19.45 -10.04 20.06
CA GLU A 112 -19.57 -11.32 20.78
C GLU A 112 -20.30 -12.42 19.96
N GLY A 113 -21.11 -11.96 19.00
CA GLY A 113 -21.71 -12.76 17.94
C GLY A 113 -21.93 -11.90 16.70
N VAL A 114 -22.69 -12.42 15.74
CA VAL A 114 -23.12 -11.70 14.53
C VAL A 114 -24.50 -11.11 14.80
N LYS A 115 -24.60 -9.78 14.82
CA LYS A 115 -25.86 -9.04 14.98
C LYS A 115 -26.39 -8.62 13.62
N PHE A 116 -27.58 -9.09 13.29
CA PHE A 116 -28.37 -8.66 12.15
C PHE A 116 -29.30 -7.54 12.59
N ILE A 117 -29.24 -6.40 11.91
CA ILE A 117 -30.03 -5.21 12.21
C ILE A 117 -30.91 -4.92 11.00
N PHE A 118 -32.19 -4.68 11.26
CA PHE A 118 -33.19 -4.34 10.27
C PHE A 118 -33.82 -3.00 10.66
N ASN A 119 -33.84 -2.06 9.74
CA ASN A 119 -34.74 -0.92 9.77
C ASN A 119 -35.66 -1.00 8.53
N LYS A 120 -36.56 -0.03 8.36
CA LYS A 120 -37.59 -0.04 7.29
C LYS A 120 -38.46 -1.30 7.33
N VAL A 121 -38.65 -1.81 8.54
CA VAL A 121 -39.55 -2.92 8.85
C VAL A 121 -40.94 -2.37 9.15
N ASP A 122 -40.98 -1.28 9.92
CA ASP A 122 -42.18 -0.56 10.32
C ASP A 122 -42.39 0.61 9.35
N LEU A 123 -43.57 0.68 8.73
CA LEU A 123 -43.90 1.73 7.75
C LEU A 123 -44.15 3.09 8.43
N GLU A 124 -44.64 3.08 9.66
CA GLU A 124 -44.90 4.30 10.44
C GLU A 124 -43.61 4.87 11.02
N ASN A 125 -42.68 3.99 11.39
CA ASN A 125 -41.37 4.38 11.89
C ASN A 125 -40.23 3.66 11.15
N PRO A 126 -39.87 4.11 9.93
CA PRO A 126 -38.84 3.47 9.11
C PRO A 126 -37.45 3.41 9.75
N ASP A 127 -37.16 4.31 10.70
CA ASP A 127 -35.88 4.35 11.40
C ASP A 127 -35.83 3.42 12.61
N LYS A 128 -36.95 2.81 13.00
CA LYS A 128 -37.01 1.84 14.10
C LYS A 128 -36.16 0.62 13.79
N GLU A 129 -35.24 0.32 14.68
CA GLU A 129 -34.36 -0.84 14.57
C GLU A 129 -34.97 -2.08 15.22
N TYR A 130 -34.84 -3.18 14.49
CA TYR A 130 -35.13 -4.54 14.90
C TYR A 130 -33.84 -5.34 14.77
N SER A 131 -33.54 -6.25 15.68
CA SER A 131 -32.28 -6.98 15.63
C SER A 131 -32.35 -8.39 16.19
N VAL A 132 -31.50 -9.26 15.66
CA VAL A 132 -31.22 -10.60 16.18
C VAL A 132 -29.72 -10.83 16.20
N THR A 133 -29.21 -11.39 17.28
CA THR A 133 -27.77 -11.66 17.47
C THR A 133 -27.57 -13.16 17.63
N LEU A 134 -26.76 -13.75 16.76
CA LEU A 134 -26.41 -15.16 16.77
C LEU A 134 -24.95 -15.35 17.15
N LYS A 135 -24.65 -16.42 17.88
CA LYS A 135 -23.28 -16.88 18.15
C LYS A 135 -23.13 -18.31 17.68
N LEU A 136 -22.09 -18.57 16.90
CA LEU A 136 -21.72 -19.91 16.47
C LEU A 136 -20.72 -20.48 17.48
N ASP A 137 -21.10 -21.55 18.18
CA ASP A 137 -20.22 -22.30 19.09
C ASP A 137 -20.27 -23.78 18.74
N LYS A 138 -19.11 -24.40 18.51
CA LYS A 138 -18.97 -25.84 18.15
C LYS A 138 -19.99 -26.29 17.08
N ASP A 139 -20.04 -25.55 15.98
CA ASP A 139 -20.93 -25.79 14.83
C ASP A 139 -22.43 -25.70 15.14
N ARG A 140 -22.80 -25.04 16.24
CA ARG A 140 -24.19 -24.77 16.59
C ARG A 140 -24.44 -23.29 16.80
N TYR A 141 -25.48 -22.79 16.16
CA TYR A 141 -25.99 -21.45 16.40
C TYR A 141 -26.74 -21.40 17.73
N THR A 142 -26.40 -20.40 18.52
CA THR A 142 -27.09 -20.01 19.75
C THR A 142 -27.61 -18.59 19.60
N LEU A 143 -28.80 -18.34 20.16
CA LEU A 143 -29.42 -17.02 20.14
C LEU A 143 -28.91 -16.22 21.35
N LEU A 144 -28.25 -15.09 21.10
CA LEU A 144 -27.80 -14.18 22.17
C LEU A 144 -28.87 -13.15 22.51
N GLN A 145 -29.46 -12.53 21.48
CA GLN A 145 -30.43 -11.45 21.67
C GLN A 145 -31.41 -11.40 20.50
N CYS A 146 -32.67 -11.07 20.77
CA CYS A 146 -33.67 -10.75 19.76
C CYS A 146 -34.52 -9.60 20.28
N TYR A 147 -34.56 -8.49 19.55
CA TYR A 147 -35.33 -7.31 19.91
C TYR A 147 -36.08 -6.73 18.71
N PRO A 148 -37.42 -6.60 18.78
CA PRO A 148 -38.33 -7.18 19.78
C PRO A 148 -38.24 -8.70 19.87
N SER A 149 -38.84 -9.33 20.89
CA SER A 149 -38.85 -10.79 21.00
C SER A 149 -39.79 -11.41 19.97
N ILE A 150 -39.36 -12.48 19.29
CA ILE A 150 -40.18 -13.26 18.35
C ILE A 150 -40.66 -14.52 19.06
N LYS A 151 -41.97 -14.80 18.98
CA LYS A 151 -42.61 -15.92 19.70
C LYS A 151 -42.08 -17.30 19.32
N ASP A 152 -41.79 -17.51 18.04
CA ASP A 152 -41.33 -18.79 17.47
C ASP A 152 -39.79 -18.86 17.27
N CYS A 153 -39.02 -18.02 17.98
CA CYS A 153 -37.55 -17.99 17.85
C CYS A 153 -36.89 -19.36 18.09
N GLU A 154 -37.40 -20.17 19.03
CA GLU A 154 -36.83 -21.48 19.33
C GLU A 154 -36.95 -22.46 18.15
N GLU A 155 -38.09 -22.45 17.46
CA GLU A 155 -38.32 -23.28 16.27
C GLU A 155 -37.43 -22.85 15.11
N LEU A 156 -37.29 -21.54 14.90
CA LEU A 156 -36.38 -20.98 13.90
C LEU A 156 -34.92 -21.36 14.17
N MET A 157 -34.50 -21.37 15.44
CA MET A 157 -33.16 -21.80 15.82
C MET A 157 -32.95 -23.31 15.62
N LYS A 158 -33.98 -24.14 15.84
CA LYS A 158 -33.93 -25.58 15.53
C LYS A 158 -33.78 -25.80 14.01
N ASP A 159 -34.60 -25.15 13.19
CA ASP A 159 -34.50 -25.23 11.73
C ASP A 159 -33.14 -24.74 11.22
N LEU A 160 -32.62 -23.63 11.76
CA LEU A 160 -31.29 -23.11 11.40
C LEU A 160 -30.18 -24.11 11.73
N ASN A 161 -30.19 -24.70 12.93
CA ASN A 161 -29.18 -25.68 13.32
C ASN A 161 -29.28 -27.00 12.55
N LEU A 162 -30.45 -27.35 12.01
CA LEU A 162 -30.65 -28.54 11.18
C LEU A 162 -30.25 -28.32 9.72
N THR A 163 -30.59 -27.15 9.16
CA THR A 163 -30.43 -26.86 7.73
C THR A 163 -29.18 -26.05 7.39
N ASN A 164 -28.60 -25.37 8.37
CA ASN A 164 -27.54 -24.37 8.20
C ASN A 164 -27.93 -23.23 7.23
N ASP A 165 -29.24 -23.00 7.02
CA ASP A 165 -29.74 -21.99 6.07
C ASP A 165 -29.94 -20.63 6.77
N LEU A 166 -28.83 -19.91 6.89
CA LEU A 166 -28.81 -18.57 7.49
C LEU A 166 -29.64 -17.55 6.68
N PHE A 167 -29.70 -17.68 5.36
CA PHE A 167 -30.45 -16.77 4.50
C PHE A 167 -31.95 -16.90 4.72
N LYS A 168 -32.46 -18.14 4.76
CA LYS A 168 -33.85 -18.43 5.11
C LYS A 168 -34.17 -17.92 6.51
N PHE A 169 -33.31 -18.20 7.49
CA PHE A 169 -33.50 -17.73 8.86
C PHE A 169 -33.64 -16.19 8.94
N VAL A 170 -32.67 -15.44 8.39
CA VAL A 170 -32.68 -13.97 8.39
C VAL A 170 -33.92 -13.41 7.70
N ARG A 171 -34.35 -14.03 6.60
CA ARG A 171 -35.57 -13.64 5.87
C ARG A 171 -36.83 -13.88 6.71
N THR A 172 -36.94 -15.04 7.35
CA THR A 172 -38.09 -15.37 8.20
C THR A 172 -38.15 -14.47 9.43
N VAL A 173 -37.02 -14.19 10.08
CA VAL A 173 -36.94 -13.23 11.20
C VAL A 173 -37.48 -11.86 10.78
N ARG A 174 -37.06 -11.34 9.61
CA ARG A 174 -37.58 -10.08 9.10
C ARG A 174 -39.09 -10.10 8.89
N GLN A 175 -39.63 -11.18 8.34
CA GLN A 175 -41.08 -11.34 8.15
C GLN A 175 -41.83 -11.35 9.48
N ARG A 176 -41.27 -11.97 10.52
CA ARG A 176 -41.86 -11.96 11.87
C ARG A 176 -41.88 -10.55 12.45
N PHE A 177 -40.81 -9.78 12.30
CA PHE A 177 -40.80 -8.38 12.71
C PHE A 177 -41.80 -7.51 11.95
N GLN A 178 -41.97 -7.74 10.65
CA GLN A 178 -42.99 -7.04 9.83
C GLN A 178 -44.40 -7.37 10.30
N ALA A 179 -44.69 -8.64 10.58
CA ALA A 179 -46.00 -9.06 11.09
C ALA A 179 -46.30 -8.43 12.46
N GLU A 180 -45.30 -8.36 13.34
CA GLU A 180 -45.46 -7.72 14.65
C GLU A 180 -45.70 -6.20 14.53
N ALA A 181 -44.94 -5.51 13.66
CA ALA A 181 -45.15 -4.09 13.39
C ALA A 181 -46.55 -3.81 12.81
N ALA A 182 -47.05 -4.67 11.91
CA ALA A 182 -48.39 -4.54 11.34
C ALA A 182 -49.52 -4.83 12.35
N ASN A 183 -49.32 -5.76 13.28
CA ASN A 183 -50.31 -6.07 14.31
C ASN A 183 -50.52 -4.91 15.31
N VAL A 184 -49.49 -4.10 15.56
CA VAL A 184 -49.60 -2.87 16.36
C VAL A 184 -50.57 -1.86 15.71
N ILE A 185 -50.65 -1.83 14.37
CA ILE A 185 -51.54 -0.91 13.62
C ILE A 185 -53.02 -1.25 13.85
N VAL A 186 -53.36 -2.51 14.08
CA VAL A 186 -54.76 -2.96 14.26
C VAL A 186 -55.31 -2.65 15.66
N LEU A 187 -54.43 -2.42 16.65
CA LEU A 187 -54.81 -2.25 18.06
C LEU A 187 -54.94 -0.80 18.55
N VAL A 188 -54.76 0.21 17.68
CA VAL A 188 -55.01 1.63 18.05
C VAL A 188 -56.45 2.00 17.67
N PRO A 189 -57.36 2.33 18.62
CA PRO A 189 -58.72 2.72 18.28
C PRO A 189 -58.75 4.06 17.52
N LEU A 190 -59.40 4.05 16.35
CA LEU A 190 -59.79 5.25 15.62
C LEU A 190 -60.94 5.93 16.37
N ASP A 191 -60.63 6.93 17.20
CA ASP A 191 -61.68 7.77 17.79
C ASP A 191 -61.85 9.05 16.97
N SER A 192 -62.97 9.08 16.26
CA SER A 192 -63.51 10.21 15.50
C SER A 192 -64.15 11.22 16.44
N ARG A 193 -63.77 12.50 16.34
CA ARG A 193 -64.68 13.62 16.62
C ARG A 193 -64.66 14.65 15.50
N ILE A 194 -65.75 14.62 14.73
CA ILE A 194 -66.25 15.70 13.89
C ILE A 194 -67.10 16.60 14.80
N GLU A 195 -66.86 17.91 14.78
CA GLU A 195 -67.95 18.90 14.82
C GLU A 195 -67.69 20.04 13.82
N ASN A 196 -68.81 20.46 13.23
CA ASN A 196 -68.99 21.24 12.00
C ASN A 196 -69.03 22.77 12.26
N VAL A 197 -68.40 23.62 11.42
CA VAL A 197 -69.00 24.61 10.43
C VAL A 197 -69.61 25.90 11.09
N PRO A 198 -69.82 27.11 10.47
CA PRO A 198 -69.59 27.70 9.10
C PRO A 198 -68.79 29.06 9.09
N ASP A 199 -68.09 29.50 8.03
CA ASP A 199 -68.48 30.22 6.75
C ASP A 199 -68.37 31.77 6.78
N LYS A 200 -67.95 32.34 5.62
CA LYS A 200 -67.89 33.75 5.15
C LYS A 200 -66.78 34.64 5.73
N SER A 201 -66.03 35.45 4.97
CA SER A 201 -66.31 36.13 3.70
C SER A 201 -65.04 36.66 3.02
N LEU A 202 -65.14 36.76 1.68
CA LEU A 202 -64.28 37.50 0.75
C LEU A 202 -63.77 38.85 1.28
N SER A 203 -62.49 39.15 1.03
CA SER A 203 -62.12 40.49 0.55
C SER A 203 -60.89 40.47 -0.36
N ARG A 204 -61.09 41.13 -1.49
CA ARG A 204 -60.24 41.26 -2.66
C ARG A 204 -59.51 42.60 -2.56
N GLY A 205 -58.18 42.60 -2.50
CA GLY A 205 -57.36 43.83 -2.52
C GLY A 205 -56.26 43.71 -3.56
N LYS A 206 -56.39 44.45 -4.66
CA LYS A 206 -55.43 44.55 -5.77
C LYS A 206 -54.35 45.59 -5.47
N ASN A 207 -53.32 45.56 -6.33
CA ASN A 207 -52.38 46.64 -6.74
C ASN A 207 -50.98 46.47 -6.12
N LYS A 208 -49.84 46.67 -6.81
CA LYS A 208 -49.52 47.12 -8.19
C LYS A 208 -48.00 46.84 -8.39
N THR A 209 -47.59 46.54 -9.62
CA THR A 209 -46.32 46.92 -10.33
C THR A 209 -45.10 47.36 -9.48
N GLN A 210 -43.85 46.95 -9.76
CA GLN A 210 -43.14 47.06 -11.04
C GLN A 210 -41.69 46.54 -10.88
N GLY A 211 -41.05 46.07 -11.95
CA GLY A 211 -39.58 46.16 -12.10
C GLY A 211 -38.79 44.84 -12.23
N ARG A 212 -38.66 44.32 -13.45
CA ARG A 212 -37.47 43.60 -13.95
C ARG A 212 -36.56 44.63 -14.66
N PRO A 213 -35.35 44.31 -15.18
CA PRO A 213 -34.36 43.27 -14.86
C PRO A 213 -32.91 43.83 -14.76
N SER A 214 -31.89 42.97 -14.53
CA SER A 214 -30.69 42.81 -15.41
C SER A 214 -29.34 42.58 -14.68
N LYS A 215 -28.68 41.49 -15.10
CA LYS A 215 -27.25 41.30 -15.42
C LYS A 215 -26.19 42.05 -14.57
N ARG A 216 -25.19 41.29 -14.08
CA ARG A 216 -23.88 41.11 -14.77
C ARG A 216 -22.94 40.17 -14.01
N ARG A 217 -22.38 39.21 -14.75
CA ARG A 217 -21.06 38.59 -14.55
C ARG A 217 -19.98 39.67 -14.69
N ALA A 218 -18.91 39.56 -13.89
CA ALA A 218 -17.50 39.54 -14.31
C ALA A 218 -16.60 40.08 -13.18
N ALA A 219 -15.72 39.23 -12.67
CA ALA A 219 -14.41 39.65 -12.17
C ALA A 219 -13.39 38.79 -12.92
N ALA A 220 -12.47 39.46 -13.59
CA ALA A 220 -11.41 38.91 -14.40
C ALA A 220 -10.07 39.32 -13.81
N LEU A 221 -9.04 38.49 -14.08
CA LEU A 221 -7.62 38.86 -14.26
C LEU A 221 -6.86 39.31 -13.00
N SER A 222 -5.58 39.00 -12.79
CA SER A 222 -4.52 38.26 -13.51
C SER A 222 -3.35 38.10 -12.53
N ALA A 223 -2.48 37.08 -12.66
CA ALA A 223 -1.05 37.22 -13.02
C ALA A 223 -0.21 36.49 -11.94
N ALA A 224 0.93 35.86 -12.16
CA ALA A 224 1.73 35.53 -13.32
C ALA A 224 2.68 34.37 -12.95
N SER A 225 3.08 33.60 -13.94
CA SER A 225 4.34 32.83 -14.00
C SER A 225 5.18 33.46 -15.15
N PRO A 226 6.45 33.12 -15.43
CA PRO A 226 7.30 32.04 -14.92
C PRO A 226 8.77 32.46 -14.65
N GLY A 227 9.62 31.53 -14.19
CA GLY A 227 11.06 31.72 -14.05
C GLY A 227 11.83 30.39 -14.12
N ASP A 228 12.44 30.17 -15.27
CA ASP A 228 13.30 29.07 -15.71
C ASP A 228 14.75 29.26 -15.24
N VAL A 229 15.45 28.20 -14.77
CA VAL A 229 16.92 28.09 -14.79
C VAL A 229 17.34 26.61 -14.77
N GLY A 230 17.95 26.15 -15.87
CA GLY A 230 18.75 24.93 -15.93
C GLY A 230 20.24 25.18 -15.65
N ILE A 231 20.92 24.20 -15.06
CA ILE A 231 22.39 24.00 -14.89
C ILE A 231 22.54 22.50 -14.55
N ARG A 232 23.39 21.62 -15.10
CA ARG A 232 24.56 21.63 -16.00
C ARG A 232 24.66 20.25 -16.66
#